data_AF-A0A974S0G4-F1
#
_entry.id   AF-A0A974S0G4-F1
#
_cell.length_a   1.000
_cell.length_b   1.000
_cell.length_c   1.000
_cell.angle_alpha   90.00
_cell.angle_beta   90.00
_cell.angle_gamma   90.00
#
_symmetry.space_group_name_H-M   'P 1'
#
loop_
_entity.id
_entity.type
_entity.pdbx_description
1 polymer ?
#
loop_
_entity_poly.entity_id
_entity_poly.type
_entity_poly.pdbx_seq_one_letter_code
_entity_poly.pdbx_strand_id
1 'polypeptide(L)'
;MKKILLLIAIVLILAGCSSKHTPDPNEKIESPEFKSYNGDQLRIGLIGEPPTIKEKNLIKFTSLELNQLDSSKYDAIFIMKEYLEQAAEDKYANVYRSTSIPFFFIQSKKSFIPFITKEISYRDADEFKDQTYATGFLQQNKEEYQSWGYGLYNDTVSEINIKDVYSRIFSTIESIKNGKEK
;
A
#
# COMPACT_ATOMS: atom_id res chain seq x y z
N MET A 1 43.69 -5.68 -57.62
CA MET A 1 42.73 -6.80 -57.70
C MET A 1 43.02 -7.78 -56.59
N LYS A 2 42.00 -8.15 -55.79
CA LYS A 2 41.96 -9.28 -54.82
C LYS A 2 42.90 -9.12 -53.60
N LYS A 3 42.51 -9.29 -52.34
CA LYS A 3 41.24 -9.62 -51.65
C LYS A 3 41.38 -9.10 -50.21
N ILE A 4 40.28 -8.65 -49.64
CA ILE A 4 40.07 -8.44 -48.20
C ILE A 4 40.28 -9.77 -47.46
N LEU A 5 40.94 -9.74 -46.30
CA LEU A 5 40.59 -10.63 -45.19
C LEU A 5 40.76 -9.91 -43.86
N LEU A 6 39.63 -9.70 -43.19
CA LEU A 6 39.49 -9.27 -41.80
C LEU A 6 40.29 -10.18 -40.86
N LEU A 7 40.88 -9.58 -39.82
CA LEU A 7 40.97 -10.19 -38.49
C LEU A 7 41.06 -9.08 -37.44
N ILE A 8 39.88 -8.59 -37.05
CA ILE A 8 39.69 -7.75 -35.88
C ILE A 8 39.77 -8.68 -34.67
N ALA A 9 40.89 -8.65 -33.95
CA ALA A 9 41.02 -9.29 -32.65
C ALA A 9 40.41 -8.34 -31.59
N ILE A 10 39.11 -8.50 -31.34
CA ILE A 10 38.43 -7.93 -30.19
C ILE A 10 38.97 -8.63 -28.94
N VAL A 11 39.78 -7.91 -28.16
CA VAL A 11 40.16 -8.32 -26.80
C VAL A 11 39.09 -7.77 -25.85
N LEU A 12 38.04 -8.56 -25.64
CA LEU A 12 37.08 -8.37 -24.54
C LEU A 12 37.72 -8.92 -23.26
N ILE A 13 38.34 -8.05 -22.45
CA ILE A 13 38.63 -8.37 -21.05
C ILE A 13 37.46 -7.87 -20.21
N LEU A 14 36.36 -8.63 -20.20
CA LEU A 14 35.37 -8.54 -19.14
C LEU A 14 35.93 -9.29 -17.93
N ALA A 15 36.83 -8.65 -17.18
CA ALA A 15 37.08 -9.03 -15.80
C ALA A 15 35.92 -8.49 -14.94
N GLY A 16 34.73 -9.07 -15.12
CA GLY A 16 33.64 -8.95 -14.15
C GLY A 16 33.95 -9.87 -12.98
N CYS A 17 34.76 -9.40 -12.04
CA CYS A 17 34.86 -10.07 -10.74
C CYS A 17 33.47 -10.04 -10.09
N SER A 18 32.78 -11.18 -10.12
CA SER A 18 31.67 -11.46 -9.22
C SER A 18 32.24 -11.50 -7.80
N SER A 19 32.33 -10.36 -7.13
CA SER A 19 32.44 -10.34 -5.68
C SER A 19 31.14 -10.90 -5.14
N LYS A 20 31.15 -12.20 -4.83
CA LYS A 20 30.17 -12.77 -3.90
C LYS A 20 30.32 -11.96 -2.62
N HIS A 21 29.39 -11.06 -2.37
CA HIS A 21 29.32 -10.32 -1.12
C HIS A 21 29.01 -11.35 -0.04
N THR A 22 30.05 -11.78 0.68
CA THR A 22 29.90 -12.47 1.96
C THR A 22 29.54 -11.38 2.97
N PRO A 23 28.34 -11.41 3.58
CA PRO A 23 27.98 -10.46 4.62
C PRO A 23 29.01 -10.53 5.74
N ASP A 24 29.50 -9.37 6.19
CA ASP A 24 30.43 -9.30 7.32
C ASP A 24 29.69 -9.76 8.59
N PRO A 25 30.20 -10.78 9.33
CA PRO A 25 29.58 -11.25 10.57
C PRO A 25 29.41 -10.17 11.65
N ASN A 26 30.11 -9.03 11.51
CA ASN A 26 30.06 -7.89 12.43
C ASN A 26 29.34 -6.66 11.84
N GLU A 27 28.73 -6.77 10.65
CA GLU A 27 27.86 -5.72 10.12
C GLU A 27 26.66 -5.58 11.07
N LYS A 28 26.65 -4.49 11.84
CA LYS A 28 25.46 -4.12 12.61
C LYS A 28 24.37 -3.91 11.58
N ILE A 29 23.35 -4.76 11.59
CA ILE A 29 22.13 -4.55 10.82
C ILE A 29 21.52 -3.26 11.40
N GLU A 30 21.83 -2.13 10.79
CA GLU A 30 21.17 -0.87 11.10
C GLU A 30 19.70 -1.07 10.75
N SER A 31 18.84 -1.01 11.77
CA SER A 31 17.40 -0.96 11.54
C SER A 31 17.13 0.23 10.62
N PRO A 32 16.40 0.06 9.51
CA PRO A 32 16.08 1.17 8.62
C PRO A 32 15.40 2.29 9.41
N GLU A 33 15.88 3.52 9.21
CA GLU A 33 15.25 4.71 9.77
C GLU A 33 14.05 5.11 8.89
N PHE A 34 12.84 4.72 9.31
CA PHE A 34 11.62 5.06 8.57
C PHE A 34 11.12 6.46 8.92
N LYS A 35 11.04 7.31 7.90
CA LYS A 35 10.50 8.67 7.99
C LYS A 35 9.04 8.65 8.46
N SER A 36 8.76 9.41 9.53
CA SER A 36 7.40 9.64 10.00
C SER A 36 6.64 10.60 9.07
N TYR A 37 5.31 10.46 9.02
CA TYR A 37 4.47 11.45 8.39
C TYR A 37 4.48 12.76 9.22
N ASN A 38 4.64 13.89 8.54
CA ASN A 38 4.79 15.21 9.17
C ASN A 38 4.00 16.30 8.43
N GLY A 39 2.96 15.88 7.69
CA GLY A 39 2.10 16.76 6.94
C GLY A 39 0.93 17.31 7.77
N ASP A 40 -0.14 17.67 7.08
CA ASP A 40 -1.37 18.21 7.66
C ASP A 40 -2.11 17.22 8.57
N GLN A 41 -3.04 17.74 9.37
CA GLN A 41 -3.92 16.87 10.14
C GLN A 41 -4.87 16.10 9.21
N LEU A 42 -4.99 14.79 9.41
CA LEU A 42 -5.87 13.89 8.67
C LEU A 42 -7.00 13.35 9.56
N ARG A 43 -8.22 13.35 9.03
CA ARG A 43 -9.42 12.76 9.64
C ARG A 43 -9.71 11.43 8.97
N ILE A 44 -9.58 10.35 9.71
CA ILE A 44 -9.72 9.00 9.18
C ILE A 44 -10.97 8.36 9.79
N GLY A 45 -11.92 7.98 8.93
CA GLY A 45 -13.01 7.10 9.33
C GLY A 45 -12.47 5.70 9.59
N LEU A 46 -12.84 5.07 10.69
CA LEU A 46 -12.25 3.79 11.12
C LEU A 46 -13.34 2.76 11.39
N ILE A 47 -13.26 1.62 10.70
CA ILE A 47 -14.12 0.46 10.93
C ILE A 47 -13.27 -0.64 11.54
N GLY A 48 -13.42 -0.84 12.85
CA GLY A 48 -12.64 -1.75 13.67
C GLY A 48 -11.71 -1.04 14.66
N GLU A 49 -10.71 -1.76 15.16
CA GLU A 49 -9.85 -1.27 16.23
C GLU A 49 -8.79 -0.26 15.74
N PRO A 50 -8.52 0.82 16.50
CA PRO A 50 -7.56 1.83 16.09
C PRO A 50 -6.14 1.26 16.08
N PRO A 51 -5.37 1.49 14.99
CA PRO A 51 -4.01 0.98 14.91
C PRO A 51 -3.05 1.79 15.79
N THR A 52 -1.94 1.16 16.17
CA THR A 52 -0.84 1.85 16.84
C THR A 52 0.03 2.56 15.81
N ILE A 53 0.12 3.89 15.90
CA ILE A 53 0.85 4.76 14.95
C ILE A 53 1.87 5.67 15.66
N LYS A 54 2.79 6.28 14.90
CA LYS A 54 3.75 7.27 15.40
C LYS A 54 3.10 8.66 15.54
N GLU A 55 2.24 9.01 14.60
CA GLU A 55 1.74 10.37 14.33
C GLU A 55 0.46 10.73 15.11
N LYS A 56 0.41 10.40 16.40
CA LYS A 56 -0.80 10.52 17.25
C LYS A 56 -1.43 11.92 17.27
N ASN A 57 -0.63 12.97 17.07
CA ASN A 57 -1.10 14.36 17.07
C ASN A 57 -1.62 14.84 15.70
N LEU A 58 -1.34 14.12 14.62
CA LEU A 58 -1.74 14.50 13.26
C LEU A 58 -2.91 13.67 12.74
N ILE A 59 -3.14 12.49 13.30
CA ILE A 59 -4.14 11.55 12.80
C ILE A 59 -5.29 11.43 13.79
N LYS A 60 -6.49 11.80 13.34
CA LYS A 60 -7.71 11.65 14.11
C LYS A 60 -8.55 10.51 13.55
N PHE A 61 -8.56 9.38 14.25
CA PHE A 61 -9.49 8.29 13.97
C PHE A 61 -10.86 8.59 14.56
N THR A 62 -11.90 8.37 13.77
CA THR A 62 -13.30 8.42 14.22
C THR A 62 -13.95 7.09 13.88
N SER A 63 -14.49 6.41 14.88
CA SER A 63 -15.17 5.13 14.68
C SER A 63 -16.37 5.29 13.75
N LEU A 64 -16.53 4.32 12.85
CA LEU A 64 -17.60 4.20 11.89
C LEU A 64 -18.15 2.78 11.91
N GLU A 65 -19.44 2.68 11.61
CA GLU A 65 -20.07 1.41 11.27
C GLU A 65 -20.13 1.25 9.76
N LEU A 66 -19.85 0.05 9.27
CA LEU A 66 -19.78 -0.24 7.83
C LEU A 66 -21.12 0.00 7.10
N ASN A 67 -22.25 -0.10 7.81
CA ASN A 67 -23.58 0.18 7.27
C ASN A 67 -24.00 1.66 7.31
N GLN A 68 -23.17 2.55 7.89
CA GLN A 68 -23.46 3.97 8.08
C GLN A 68 -22.28 4.84 7.61
N LEU A 69 -21.84 4.58 6.37
CA LEU A 69 -20.75 5.30 5.74
C LEU A 69 -21.17 6.71 5.26
N ASP A 70 -21.00 7.71 6.13
CA ASP A 70 -20.94 9.13 5.72
C ASP A 70 -19.47 9.55 5.54
N SER A 71 -19.01 9.59 4.29
CA SER A 71 -17.62 9.91 3.96
C SER A 71 -17.30 11.41 3.96
N SER A 72 -18.31 12.29 4.08
CA SER A 72 -18.16 13.74 3.81
C SER A 72 -17.17 14.47 4.74
N LYS A 73 -16.90 13.89 5.91
CA LYS A 73 -16.07 14.50 6.97
C LYS A 73 -14.66 13.91 7.07
N TYR A 74 -14.34 12.94 6.22
CA TYR A 74 -13.10 12.17 6.30
C TYR A 74 -12.25 12.37 5.07
N ASP A 75 -10.94 12.25 5.26
CA ASP A 75 -9.95 12.33 4.18
C ASP A 75 -9.69 10.92 3.60
N ALA A 76 -9.92 9.88 4.40
CA ALA A 76 -9.91 8.47 4.00
C ALA A 76 -10.72 7.60 4.99
N ILE A 77 -11.00 6.36 4.61
CA ILE A 77 -11.61 5.35 5.49
C ILE A 77 -10.71 4.12 5.60
N PHE A 78 -10.46 3.67 6.82
CA PHE A 78 -9.74 2.43 7.13
C PHE A 78 -10.73 1.35 7.53
N ILE A 79 -10.56 0.17 6.93
CA ILE A 79 -11.29 -1.04 7.28
C ILE A 79 -10.26 -2.05 7.80
N MET A 80 -10.38 -2.39 9.08
CA MET A 80 -9.45 -3.27 9.77
C MET A 80 -9.71 -4.74 9.44
N LYS A 81 -8.70 -5.57 9.74
CA LYS A 81 -8.65 -6.99 9.34
C LYS A 81 -9.92 -7.76 9.66
N GLU A 82 -10.45 -7.55 10.86
CA GLU A 82 -11.60 -8.23 11.43
C GLU A 82 -12.91 -7.92 10.68
N TYR A 83 -12.94 -6.87 9.86
CA TYR A 83 -14.10 -6.50 9.04
C TYR A 83 -13.90 -6.74 7.54
N LEU A 84 -12.74 -7.24 7.08
CA LEU A 84 -12.47 -7.38 5.64
C LEU A 84 -13.45 -8.33 4.94
N GLU A 85 -13.81 -9.45 5.58
CA GLU A 85 -14.76 -10.39 4.99
C GLU A 85 -16.16 -9.77 4.83
N GLN A 86 -16.62 -9.05 5.86
CA GLN A 86 -17.89 -8.33 5.82
C GLN A 86 -17.84 -7.17 4.79
N ALA A 87 -16.73 -6.46 4.72
CA ALA A 87 -16.50 -5.36 3.77
C ALA A 87 -16.49 -5.83 2.31
N ALA A 88 -16.24 -7.10 2.06
CA ALA A 88 -16.32 -7.68 0.73
C ALA A 88 -17.70 -8.22 0.35
N GLU A 89 -18.71 -8.08 1.22
CA GLU A 89 -20.08 -8.40 0.83
C GLU A 89 -20.57 -7.49 -0.30
N ASP A 90 -21.27 -8.08 -1.27
CA ASP A 90 -21.81 -7.44 -2.47
C ASP A 90 -22.49 -6.09 -2.27
N LYS A 91 -23.11 -5.88 -1.10
CA LYS A 91 -23.83 -4.65 -0.75
C LYS A 91 -22.92 -3.44 -0.59
N TYR A 92 -21.62 -3.64 -0.33
CA TYR A 92 -20.65 -2.56 -0.13
C TYR A 92 -19.87 -2.20 -1.39
N ALA A 93 -19.82 -3.07 -2.40
CA ALA A 93 -19.08 -2.80 -3.65
C ALA A 93 -19.46 -1.47 -4.32
N ASN A 94 -20.76 -1.16 -4.34
CA ASN A 94 -21.25 0.12 -4.88
C ASN A 94 -20.87 1.32 -4.01
N VAL A 95 -20.77 1.14 -2.69
CA VAL A 95 -20.37 2.22 -1.77
C VAL A 95 -18.96 2.69 -2.15
N TYR A 96 -18.00 1.77 -2.25
CA TYR A 96 -16.63 2.10 -2.61
C TYR A 96 -16.49 2.80 -3.96
N ARG A 97 -17.30 2.41 -4.95
CA ARG A 97 -17.31 3.03 -6.29
C ARG A 97 -18.02 4.39 -6.33
N SER A 98 -18.87 4.69 -5.35
CA SER A 98 -19.64 5.95 -5.30
C SER A 98 -18.99 7.02 -4.43
N THR A 99 -18.05 6.63 -3.57
CA THR A 99 -17.39 7.52 -2.63
C THR A 99 -16.13 8.15 -3.26
N SER A 100 -15.95 9.45 -3.03
CA SER A 100 -14.85 10.22 -3.62
C SER A 100 -13.56 10.21 -2.79
N ILE A 101 -13.51 9.54 -1.64
CA ILE A 101 -12.32 9.44 -0.77
C ILE A 101 -11.77 8.00 -0.79
N PRO A 102 -10.45 7.82 -0.56
CA PRO A 102 -9.84 6.50 -0.60
C PRO A 102 -10.27 5.63 0.58
N PHE A 103 -10.43 4.34 0.31
CA PHE A 103 -10.54 3.27 1.31
C PHE A 103 -9.22 2.52 1.39
N PHE A 104 -8.80 2.17 2.61
CA PHE A 104 -7.67 1.28 2.85
C PHE A 104 -8.11 0.06 3.66
N PHE A 105 -7.84 -1.11 3.09
CA PHE A 105 -8.15 -2.43 3.65
C PHE A 105 -6.89 -2.95 4.35
N ILE A 106 -6.86 -2.83 5.67
CA ILE A 106 -5.68 -3.00 6.50
C ILE A 106 -5.50 -4.47 6.87
N GLN A 107 -4.26 -4.97 6.75
CA GLN A 107 -3.89 -6.40 6.84
C GLN A 107 -4.55 -7.30 5.79
N SER A 108 -5.04 -6.72 4.68
CA SER A 108 -5.49 -7.54 3.56
C SER A 108 -4.28 -8.13 2.84
N LYS A 109 -4.20 -9.46 2.81
CA LYS A 109 -3.24 -10.20 1.96
C LYS A 109 -3.70 -10.32 0.51
N LYS A 110 -4.88 -9.80 0.20
CA LYS A 110 -5.54 -9.88 -1.11
C LYS A 110 -5.61 -8.50 -1.72
N SER A 111 -5.73 -8.46 -3.05
CA SER A 111 -5.96 -7.23 -3.81
C SER A 111 -7.26 -6.54 -3.39
N PHE A 112 -7.47 -5.30 -3.86
CA PHE A 112 -8.70 -4.53 -3.63
C PHE A 112 -9.92 -5.07 -4.42
N ILE A 113 -9.69 -5.89 -5.45
CA ILE A 113 -10.72 -6.39 -6.37
C ILE A 113 -11.92 -7.03 -5.64
N PRO A 114 -11.74 -7.95 -4.67
CA PRO A 114 -12.87 -8.63 -4.04
C PRO A 114 -13.79 -7.71 -3.24
N PHE A 115 -13.37 -6.48 -2.95
CA PHE A 115 -14.21 -5.49 -2.27
C PHE A 115 -15.10 -4.70 -3.24
N ILE A 116 -14.71 -4.58 -4.51
CA ILE A 116 -15.35 -3.67 -5.48
C ILE A 116 -16.09 -4.37 -6.62
N THR A 117 -16.10 -5.71 -6.64
CA THR A 117 -16.87 -6.53 -7.59
C THR A 117 -17.58 -7.66 -6.85
N LYS A 118 -18.63 -8.19 -7.49
CA LYS A 118 -19.39 -9.36 -7.02
C LYS A 118 -18.89 -10.67 -7.65
N GLU A 119 -17.96 -10.57 -8.59
CA GLU A 119 -17.50 -11.71 -9.40
C GLU A 119 -16.60 -12.65 -8.60
N ILE A 120 -15.92 -12.15 -7.58
CA ILE A 120 -14.94 -12.90 -6.78
C ILE A 120 -15.13 -12.55 -5.32
N SER A 121 -15.41 -13.54 -4.48
CA SER A 121 -15.52 -13.34 -3.04
C SER A 121 -14.15 -13.06 -2.42
N TYR A 122 -14.11 -12.35 -1.28
CA TYR A 122 -12.84 -12.19 -0.56
C TYR A 122 -12.23 -13.52 -0.18
N ARG A 123 -13.03 -14.53 0.20
CA ARG A 123 -12.53 -15.85 0.62
C ARG A 123 -11.80 -16.56 -0.52
N ASP A 124 -12.36 -16.52 -1.72
CA ASP A 124 -11.90 -17.28 -2.89
C ASP A 124 -10.84 -16.54 -3.72
N ALA A 125 -10.64 -15.25 -3.46
CA ALA A 125 -9.62 -14.48 -4.15
C ALA A 125 -8.20 -14.93 -3.76
N ASP A 126 -7.32 -14.97 -4.76
CA ASP A 126 -5.90 -15.29 -4.56
C ASP A 126 -5.23 -14.29 -3.61
N GLU A 127 -4.43 -14.81 -2.70
CA GLU A 127 -3.50 -13.97 -1.95
C GLU A 127 -2.45 -13.41 -2.90
N PHE A 128 -2.13 -12.13 -2.75
CA PHE A 128 -1.09 -11.49 -3.53
C PHE A 128 0.26 -12.02 -3.04
N LYS A 129 1.03 -12.67 -3.93
CA LYS A 129 2.33 -13.27 -3.58
C LYS A 129 3.34 -12.24 -3.08
N ASP A 130 3.17 -10.97 -3.44
CA ASP A 130 4.04 -9.86 -3.04
C ASP A 130 3.67 -9.23 -1.68
N GLN A 131 3.10 -10.04 -0.77
CA GLN A 131 2.96 -9.76 0.68
C GLN A 131 2.51 -8.34 1.03
N THR A 132 1.40 -7.91 0.43
CA THR A 132 0.80 -6.62 0.75
C THR A 132 0.24 -6.66 2.18
N TYR A 133 0.63 -5.72 3.03
CA TYR A 133 0.05 -5.49 4.35
C TYR A 133 -1.23 -4.67 4.27
N ALA A 134 -1.34 -3.74 3.34
CA ALA A 134 -2.57 -2.98 3.13
C ALA A 134 -2.77 -2.71 1.64
N THR A 135 -4.03 -2.72 1.20
CA THR A 135 -4.41 -2.29 -0.14
C THR A 135 -5.35 -1.10 -0.06
N GLY A 136 -5.16 -0.13 -0.96
CA GLY A 136 -5.98 1.06 -1.06
C GLY A 136 -6.76 1.08 -2.38
N PHE A 137 -7.95 1.69 -2.36
CA PHE A 137 -8.78 1.92 -3.54
C PHE A 137 -9.44 3.30 -3.48
N LEU A 138 -9.47 3.99 -4.61
CA LEU A 138 -10.19 5.23 -4.81
C LEU A 138 -10.82 5.22 -6.20
N GLN A 139 -12.14 5.35 -6.29
CA GLN A 139 -12.79 5.64 -7.56
C GLN A 139 -12.57 7.11 -7.93
N GLN A 140 -12.06 7.37 -9.14
CA GLN A 140 -11.89 8.75 -9.65
C GLN A 140 -13.10 9.19 -10.47
N ASN A 141 -13.59 8.32 -11.34
CA ASN A 141 -14.82 8.49 -12.13
C ASN A 141 -15.40 7.10 -12.47
N LYS A 142 -16.40 6.99 -13.36
CA LYS A 142 -17.05 5.70 -13.65
C LYS A 142 -16.11 4.62 -14.21
N GLU A 143 -15.03 5.02 -14.89
CA GLU A 143 -14.15 4.11 -15.63
C GLU A 143 -12.74 4.04 -15.02
N GLU A 144 -12.31 5.09 -14.32
CA GLU A 144 -10.98 5.22 -13.77
C GLU A 144 -10.98 5.12 -12.24
N TYR A 145 -9.99 4.39 -11.73
CA TYR A 145 -9.71 4.25 -10.31
C TYR A 145 -8.21 4.31 -10.07
N GLN A 146 -7.85 4.60 -8.82
CA GLN A 146 -6.49 4.47 -8.32
C GLN A 146 -6.46 3.39 -7.23
N SER A 147 -5.38 2.61 -7.22
CA SER A 147 -5.16 1.59 -6.20
C SER A 147 -3.72 1.62 -5.71
N TRP A 148 -3.52 1.18 -4.46
CA TRP A 148 -2.21 1.12 -3.83
C TRP A 148 -2.01 -0.21 -3.13
N GLY A 149 -0.76 -0.63 -2.99
CA GLY A 149 -0.34 -1.75 -2.17
C GLY A 149 0.84 -1.33 -1.30
N TYR A 150 0.78 -1.63 0.00
CA TYR A 150 1.85 -1.36 0.94
C TYR A 150 2.32 -2.68 1.56
N GLY A 151 3.51 -3.14 1.18
CA GLY A 151 4.20 -4.25 1.85
C GLY A 151 4.96 -3.80 3.10
N LEU A 152 5.35 -4.76 3.93
CA LEU A 152 6.24 -4.54 5.07
C LEU A 152 7.70 -4.56 4.60
N TYR A 153 8.58 -3.82 5.28
CA TYR A 153 10.00 -3.93 5.02
C TYR A 153 10.51 -5.35 5.30
N ASN A 154 11.21 -5.94 4.32
CA ASN A 154 11.65 -7.34 4.33
C ASN A 154 10.52 -8.33 4.67
N ASP A 155 9.27 -8.00 4.32
CA ASP A 155 8.08 -8.80 4.59
C ASP A 155 7.92 -9.21 6.06
N THR A 156 8.53 -8.46 6.97
CA THR A 156 8.63 -8.83 8.38
C THR A 156 7.58 -8.10 9.19
N VAL A 157 6.76 -8.85 9.91
CA VAL A 157 5.78 -8.30 10.86
C VAL A 157 6.51 -7.81 12.10
N SER A 158 6.68 -6.49 12.21
CA SER A 158 7.24 -5.82 13.38
C SER A 158 6.50 -4.50 13.63
N GLU A 159 6.50 -4.02 14.86
CA GLU A 159 5.84 -2.76 15.21
C GLU A 159 6.40 -1.57 14.39
N ILE A 160 7.72 -1.56 14.16
CA ILE A 160 8.37 -0.51 13.39
C ILE A 160 7.98 -0.52 11.91
N ASN A 161 7.89 -1.71 11.29
CA ASN A 161 7.47 -1.87 9.90
C ASN A 161 5.99 -1.56 9.71
N ILE A 162 5.15 -1.95 10.67
CA ILE A 162 3.72 -1.63 10.66
C ILE A 162 3.52 -0.11 10.74
N LYS A 163 4.23 0.56 11.65
CA LYS A 163 4.16 2.01 11.77
C LYS A 163 4.64 2.74 10.52
N ASP A 164 5.70 2.24 9.86
CA ASP A 164 6.14 2.76 8.55
C ASP A 164 5.05 2.68 7.48
N VAL A 165 4.35 1.55 7.38
CA VAL A 165 3.24 1.40 6.43
C VAL A 165 2.18 2.47 6.65
N TYR A 166 1.80 2.74 7.91
CA TYR A 166 0.86 3.82 8.22
C TYR A 166 1.38 5.19 7.79
N SER A 167 2.65 5.53 8.10
CA SER A 167 3.25 6.80 7.66
C SER A 167 3.16 6.98 6.13
N ARG A 168 3.44 5.93 5.35
CA ARG A 168 3.31 5.95 3.88
C ARG A 168 1.86 6.09 3.39
N ILE A 169 0.92 5.43 4.06
CA ILE A 169 -0.51 5.59 3.78
C ILE A 169 -0.96 7.04 4.04
N PHE A 170 -0.54 7.64 5.15
CA PHE A 170 -0.89 9.04 5.47
C PHE A 170 -0.36 10.03 4.44
N SER A 171 0.90 9.88 4.01
CA SER A 171 1.44 10.68 2.90
C SER A 171 0.63 10.53 1.60
N THR A 172 0.11 9.33 1.34
CA THR A 172 -0.73 9.08 0.17
C THR A 172 -2.08 9.80 0.28
N ILE A 173 -2.71 9.75 1.45
CA ILE A 173 -3.99 10.43 1.72
C ILE A 173 -3.84 11.94 1.56
N GLU A 174 -2.78 12.52 2.13
CA GLU A 174 -2.48 13.93 1.97
C GLU A 174 -2.29 14.31 0.49
N SER A 175 -1.54 13.51 -0.26
CA SER A 175 -1.32 13.76 -1.69
C SER A 175 -2.63 13.79 -2.48
N ILE A 176 -3.57 12.90 -2.15
CA ILE A 176 -4.92 12.87 -2.75
C ILE A 176 -5.71 14.11 -2.35
N LYS A 177 -5.72 14.45 -1.05
CA LYS A 177 -6.43 15.61 -0.51
C LYS A 177 -5.96 16.90 -1.20
N ASN A 178 -4.66 17.12 -1.26
CA ASN A 178 -4.06 18.31 -1.87
C ASN A 178 -4.26 18.35 -3.40
N GLY A 179 -4.42 17.19 -4.04
CA GLY A 179 -4.79 17.08 -5.45
C GLY A 179 -6.24 17.49 -5.75
N LYS A 180 -7.15 17.40 -4.77
CA LYS A 180 -8.56 17.82 -4.91
C LYS A 180 -8.80 19.31 -4.64
N GLU A 181 -7.88 19.97 -3.95
CA GLU A 181 -8.00 21.40 -3.61
C GLU A 181 -7.49 22.35 -4.72
N LYS A 182 -7.01 21.79 -5.85
CA LYS A 182 -6.58 22.53 -7.05
C LYS A 182 -7.67 22.53 -8.12
#